data_AF-A0A2I0JX43-F1
#
_entry.id   AF-A0A2I0JX43-F1
#
_cell.length_a   1.000
_cell.length_b   1.000
_cell.length_c   1.000
_cell.angle_alpha   90.00
_cell.angle_beta   90.00
_cell.angle_gamma   90.00
#
_symmetry.space_group_name_H-M   'P 1'
#
loop_
_entity.id
_entity.type
_entity.pdbx_description
1 polymer ?
#
loop_
_entity_poly.entity_id
_entity_poly.type
_entity_poly.pdbx_seq_one_letter_code
_entity_poly.pdbx_strand_id
1 'polypeptide(L)'
;MIREGISQAILVSGESGAGKTESTKMLMSYLAFMGGRAASEGRTVEQQVLESNPVLEAFGNAKTVRNNNSSRFGKFVELQFDESGRISGAAIRTYLLERSRVCQLSDPERNYHCFYMLCAAPSEDVEKYKLGDPRNFHYLNQSNCFEVDGLDDSKEYLATRKAMDVVGISSNEQDAIFRVVAAILHLGNIEFAKGEEADSSEPKNDESRFHLKMAAALFMCDDKALEDSLCKRVIMTRDEAITKWLNPEAAAVNRDALAKIVYSRLFDWIVERINSSIGQDPHSKFIIGVLDIYGFESFKTNSFEQFCINLTNEKLQQHFNQHVFKMEQEEYTREEIDWSYIEFIDNQDVLDLIEKVDYFTLC
;
A
#
# COMPACT_ATOMS: atom_id res chain seq x y z
N MET A 1 -19.77 -18.50 -12.97
CA MET A 1 -20.71 -18.04 -11.91
C MET A 1 -22.14 -18.53 -12.13
N ILE A 2 -23.00 -17.86 -12.94
CA ILE A 2 -24.45 -18.17 -12.98
C ILE A 2 -24.76 -19.62 -13.41
N ARG A 3 -24.12 -20.12 -14.47
CA ARG A 3 -24.38 -21.46 -15.00
C ARG A 3 -23.97 -22.58 -14.04
N GLU A 4 -22.85 -22.42 -13.36
CA GLU A 4 -22.20 -23.47 -12.57
C GLU A 4 -22.37 -23.30 -11.07
N GLY A 5 -22.84 -22.14 -10.60
CA GLY A 5 -22.99 -21.84 -9.17
C GLY A 5 -21.65 -21.76 -8.42
N ILE A 6 -20.58 -21.30 -9.07
CA ILE A 6 -19.24 -21.19 -8.48
C ILE A 6 -18.72 -19.77 -8.59
N SER A 7 -18.12 -19.27 -7.50
CA SER A 7 -17.38 -18.00 -7.46
C SER A 7 -16.24 -17.96 -8.48
N GLN A 8 -15.83 -16.76 -8.89
CA GLN A 8 -14.84 -16.57 -9.94
C GLN A 8 -13.74 -15.63 -9.47
N ALA A 9 -12.60 -15.69 -10.14
CA ALA A 9 -11.53 -14.71 -9.97
C ALA A 9 -10.99 -14.32 -11.35
N ILE A 10 -10.65 -13.05 -11.51
CA ILE A 10 -10.02 -12.49 -12.71
C ILE A 10 -8.70 -11.90 -12.26
N LEU A 11 -7.61 -12.45 -12.80
CA LEU A 11 -6.26 -11.97 -12.58
C LEU A 11 -5.88 -11.00 -13.70
N VAL A 12 -5.56 -9.75 -13.33
CA VAL A 12 -5.03 -8.77 -14.29
C VAL A 12 -3.51 -8.68 -14.08
N SER A 13 -2.74 -9.33 -14.95
CA SER A 13 -1.28 -9.39 -14.88
C SER A 13 -0.60 -8.59 -16.01
N GLY A 14 0.68 -8.29 -15.83
CA GLY A 14 1.49 -7.53 -16.78
C GLY A 14 2.58 -6.69 -16.11
N GLU A 15 3.54 -6.21 -16.89
CA GLU A 15 4.63 -5.35 -16.39
C GLU A 15 4.11 -4.04 -15.75
N SER A 16 4.94 -3.41 -14.90
CA SER A 16 4.60 -2.09 -14.36
C SER A 16 4.38 -1.08 -15.49
N GLY A 17 3.25 -0.37 -15.47
CA GLY A 17 2.85 0.57 -16.52
C GLY A 17 2.04 -0.03 -17.69
N ALA A 18 1.80 -1.35 -17.72
CA ALA A 18 1.08 -2.01 -18.83
C ALA A 18 -0.43 -1.71 -18.93
N GLY A 19 -0.99 -0.86 -18.05
CA GLY A 19 -2.42 -0.52 -18.05
C GLY A 19 -3.33 -1.41 -17.19
N LYS A 20 -2.78 -2.23 -16.29
CA LYS A 20 -3.55 -3.15 -15.42
C LYS A 20 -4.68 -2.46 -14.65
N THR A 21 -4.39 -1.31 -14.06
CA THR A 21 -5.36 -0.52 -13.30
C THR A 21 -6.49 0.01 -14.20
N GLU A 22 -6.19 0.41 -15.44
CA GLU A 22 -7.20 0.87 -16.41
C GLU A 22 -8.06 -0.30 -16.91
N SER A 23 -7.46 -1.45 -17.20
CA SER A 23 -8.20 -2.67 -17.53
C SER A 23 -9.12 -3.10 -16.38
N THR A 24 -8.65 -2.98 -15.14
CA THR A 24 -9.45 -3.26 -13.95
C THR A 24 -10.65 -2.32 -13.84
N LYS A 25 -10.49 -1.02 -14.10
CA LYS A 25 -11.60 -0.06 -14.15
C LYS A 25 -12.65 -0.45 -15.19
N MET A 26 -12.24 -0.79 -16.41
CA MET A 26 -13.15 -1.22 -17.48
C MET A 26 -13.89 -2.53 -17.12
N LEU A 27 -13.18 -3.49 -16.53
CA LEU A 27 -13.75 -4.76 -16.09
C LEU A 27 -14.82 -4.55 -15.02
N MET A 28 -14.54 -3.69 -14.04
CA MET A 28 -15.49 -3.35 -12.98
C MET A 28 -16.77 -2.73 -13.56
N SER A 29 -16.65 -1.79 -14.50
CA SER A 29 -17.81 -1.19 -15.16
C SER A 29 -18.61 -2.19 -16.00
N TYR A 30 -17.94 -3.13 -16.65
CA TYR A 30 -18.62 -4.21 -17.37
C TYR A 30 -19.39 -5.13 -16.42
N LEU A 31 -18.77 -5.58 -15.32
CA LEU A 31 -19.41 -6.46 -14.34
C LEU A 31 -20.59 -5.78 -13.66
N ALA A 32 -20.50 -4.47 -13.41
CA ALA A 32 -21.59 -3.67 -12.87
C ALA A 32 -22.75 -3.49 -13.84
N PHE A 33 -22.45 -3.26 -15.12
CA PHE A 33 -23.47 -3.21 -16.17
C PHE A 33 -24.22 -4.54 -16.31
N MET A 34 -23.49 -5.66 -16.32
CA MET A 34 -24.06 -7.00 -16.51
C MET A 34 -24.78 -7.54 -15.27
N GLY A 35 -24.24 -7.30 -14.06
CA GLY A 35 -24.86 -7.74 -12.82
C GLY A 35 -26.21 -7.06 -12.57
N GLY A 36 -26.45 -5.89 -13.15
CA GLY A 36 -27.70 -5.17 -12.93
C GLY A 36 -27.82 -4.64 -11.50
N ARG A 37 -28.77 -3.71 -11.31
CA ARG A 37 -28.93 -2.96 -10.06
C ARG A 37 -29.96 -3.63 -9.17
N ALA A 38 -29.67 -3.77 -7.87
CA ALA A 38 -30.74 -3.74 -6.88
C ALA A 38 -31.31 -2.31 -6.89
N ALA A 39 -32.63 -2.15 -6.93
CA ALA A 39 -33.28 -0.85 -7.01
C ALA A 39 -33.01 -0.04 -5.73
N SER A 40 -32.01 0.84 -5.75
CA SER A 40 -31.81 1.87 -4.74
C SER A 40 -31.56 3.23 -5.39
N GLU A 41 -32.20 4.26 -4.83
CA GLU A 41 -31.92 5.67 -5.13
C GLU A 41 -30.61 6.05 -4.43
N GLY A 42 -29.47 5.78 -5.05
CA GLY A 42 -28.14 6.03 -4.47
C GLY A 42 -26.99 5.76 -5.43
N ARG A 43 -25.75 5.98 -4.97
CA ARG A 43 -24.54 5.60 -5.71
C ARG A 43 -24.43 4.07 -5.77
N THR A 44 -23.99 3.55 -6.91
CA THR A 44 -23.81 2.09 -7.06
C THR A 44 -22.56 1.63 -6.33
N VAL A 45 -22.54 0.36 -5.91
CA VAL A 45 -21.35 -0.29 -5.31
C VAL A 45 -20.12 -0.12 -6.21
N GLU A 46 -20.29 -0.30 -7.53
CA GLU A 46 -19.25 -0.04 -8.53
C GLU A 46 -18.73 1.39 -8.47
N GLN A 47 -19.63 2.37 -8.47
CA GLN A 47 -19.27 3.78 -8.43
C GLN A 47 -18.50 4.09 -7.14
N GLN A 48 -18.91 3.54 -5.99
CA GLN A 48 -18.18 3.71 -4.73
C GLN A 48 -16.78 3.10 -4.78
N VAL A 49 -16.62 1.91 -5.38
CA VAL A 49 -15.31 1.29 -5.60
C VAL A 49 -14.44 2.17 -6.51
N LEU A 50 -14.97 2.66 -7.62
CA LEU A 50 -14.25 3.52 -8.56
C LEU A 50 -13.87 4.87 -7.94
N GLU A 51 -14.78 5.47 -7.18
CA GLU A 51 -14.60 6.73 -6.43
C GLU A 51 -13.57 6.60 -5.31
N SER A 52 -13.28 5.39 -4.84
CA SER A 52 -12.24 5.14 -3.82
C SER A 52 -10.82 5.09 -4.39
N ASN A 53 -10.65 4.88 -5.70
CA ASN A 53 -9.32 4.74 -6.31
C ASN A 53 -8.44 5.98 -6.09
N PRO A 54 -8.90 7.24 -6.27
CA PRO A 54 -8.05 8.40 -6.01
C PRO A 54 -7.47 8.43 -4.60
N VAL A 55 -8.24 7.98 -3.60
CA VAL A 55 -7.76 7.87 -2.22
C VAL A 55 -6.70 6.78 -2.09
N LEU A 56 -6.94 5.59 -2.66
CA LEU A 56 -5.97 4.50 -2.62
C LEU A 56 -4.69 4.82 -3.41
N GLU A 57 -4.80 5.52 -4.53
CA GLU A 57 -3.66 5.94 -5.35
C GLU A 57 -2.84 7.00 -4.63
N ALA A 58 -3.46 7.98 -3.95
CA ALA A 58 -2.73 8.99 -3.19
C ALA A 58 -1.87 8.39 -2.06
N PHE A 59 -2.35 7.34 -1.39
CA PHE A 59 -1.68 6.72 -0.22
C PHE A 59 -0.97 5.39 -0.53
N GLY A 60 -1.13 4.85 -1.73
CA GLY A 60 -0.62 3.53 -2.10
C GLY A 60 0.18 3.52 -3.40
N ASN A 61 0.17 4.62 -4.17
CA ASN A 61 0.99 4.75 -5.37
C ASN A 61 2.15 5.72 -5.16
N ALA A 62 3.19 5.52 -5.97
CA ALA A 62 4.36 6.38 -6.01
C ALA A 62 4.94 6.42 -7.44
N LYS A 63 5.75 7.44 -7.71
CA LYS A 63 6.53 7.51 -8.94
C LYS A 63 7.77 6.62 -8.83
N THR A 64 7.91 5.72 -9.80
CA THR A 64 9.04 4.79 -9.97
C THR A 64 9.84 5.14 -11.23
N VAL A 65 10.90 4.38 -11.52
CA VAL A 65 11.68 4.53 -12.76
C VAL A 65 10.83 4.33 -14.02
N ARG A 66 9.86 3.41 -14.01
CA ARG A 66 9.10 3.00 -15.20
C ARG A 66 7.69 3.60 -15.27
N ASN A 67 7.13 4.02 -14.14
CA ASN A 67 5.76 4.45 -14.04
C ASN A 67 5.61 5.59 -13.01
N ASN A 68 5.00 6.69 -13.44
CA ASN A 68 4.75 7.87 -12.60
C ASN A 68 3.68 7.66 -11.53
N ASN A 69 2.81 6.65 -11.69
CA ASN A 69 1.75 6.31 -10.76
C ASN A 69 1.71 4.80 -10.51
N SER A 70 2.81 4.24 -10.02
CA SER A 70 2.95 2.80 -9.78
C SER A 70 2.33 2.41 -8.45
N SER A 71 1.41 1.44 -8.45
CA SER A 71 0.89 0.85 -7.22
C SER A 71 1.98 0.11 -6.47
N ARG A 72 2.12 0.42 -5.18
CA ARG A 72 3.09 -0.18 -4.26
C ARG A 72 2.40 -1.05 -3.20
N PHE A 73 1.23 -1.58 -3.57
CA PHE A 73 0.44 -2.57 -2.84
C PHE A 73 -0.33 -3.41 -3.86
N GLY A 74 -0.71 -4.62 -3.47
CA GLY A 74 -1.67 -5.44 -4.21
C GLY A 74 -3.10 -5.11 -3.78
N LYS A 75 -4.02 -5.06 -4.74
CA LYS A 75 -5.44 -4.73 -4.54
C LYS A 75 -6.30 -5.87 -5.08
N PHE A 76 -7.11 -6.46 -4.21
CA PHE A 76 -8.12 -7.44 -4.58
C PHE A 76 -9.50 -6.85 -4.33
N VAL A 77 -10.27 -6.66 -5.39
CA VAL A 77 -11.64 -6.18 -5.32
C VAL A 77 -12.57 -7.38 -5.41
N GLU A 78 -13.32 -7.62 -4.35
CA GLU A 78 -14.32 -8.66 -4.25
C GLU A 78 -15.69 -8.06 -4.58
N LEU A 79 -16.27 -8.40 -5.73
CA LEU A 79 -17.65 -8.07 -6.06
C LEU A 79 -18.56 -9.20 -5.57
N GLN A 80 -19.59 -8.84 -4.81
CA GLN A 80 -20.51 -9.78 -4.18
C GLN A 80 -21.85 -9.79 -4.93
N PHE A 81 -22.38 -11.00 -5.16
CA PHE A 81 -23.60 -11.22 -5.94
C PHE A 81 -24.65 -11.99 -5.14
N ASP A 82 -25.90 -11.54 -5.26
CA ASP A 82 -27.07 -12.23 -4.73
C ASP A 82 -27.43 -13.47 -5.57
N GLU A 83 -28.42 -14.24 -5.13
CA GLU A 83 -28.87 -15.46 -5.82
C GLU A 83 -29.40 -15.22 -7.23
N SER A 84 -29.83 -13.99 -7.53
CA SER A 84 -30.32 -13.58 -8.85
C SER A 84 -29.20 -13.08 -9.77
N GLY A 85 -27.95 -13.07 -9.31
CA GLY A 85 -26.80 -12.60 -10.06
C GLY A 85 -26.64 -11.08 -10.06
N ARG A 86 -27.31 -10.37 -9.14
CA ARG A 86 -27.17 -8.91 -8.99
C ARG A 86 -26.10 -8.54 -7.99
N ILE A 87 -25.42 -7.43 -8.22
CA ILE A 87 -24.43 -6.92 -7.28
C ILE A 87 -25.14 -6.53 -5.98
N SER A 88 -24.72 -7.15 -4.89
CA SER A 88 -25.28 -6.92 -3.55
C SER A 88 -24.30 -6.22 -2.61
N GLY A 89 -23.00 -6.26 -2.89
CA GLY A 89 -21.97 -5.59 -2.11
C GLY A 89 -20.58 -5.67 -2.76
N ALA A 90 -19.58 -5.07 -2.11
CA ALA A 90 -18.19 -5.28 -2.48
C ALA A 90 -17.23 -5.06 -1.31
N ALA A 91 -16.02 -5.61 -1.43
CA ALA A 91 -14.92 -5.39 -0.50
C ALA A 91 -13.60 -5.17 -1.25
N ILE A 92 -12.75 -4.32 -0.71
CA ILE A 92 -11.37 -4.11 -1.16
C ILE A 92 -10.45 -4.72 -0.12
N ARG A 93 -9.61 -5.66 -0.53
CA ARG A 93 -8.54 -6.25 0.29
C ARG A 93 -7.21 -5.79 -0.27
N THR A 94 -6.33 -5.33 0.60
CA THR A 94 -4.98 -4.88 0.23
C THR A 94 -3.92 -5.86 0.75
N TYR A 95 -2.83 -5.98 0.01
CA TYR A 95 -1.72 -6.88 0.32
C TYR A 95 -0.39 -6.18 0.08
N LEU A 96 0.62 -6.53 0.88
CA LEU A 96 2.03 -6.22 0.59
C LEU A 96 2.30 -4.75 0.27
N LEU A 97 1.77 -3.83 1.10
CA LEU A 97 2.16 -2.42 1.05
C LEU A 97 3.68 -2.32 1.26
N GLU A 98 4.37 -1.64 0.35
CA GLU A 98 5.82 -1.42 0.41
C GLU A 98 6.17 -0.42 1.52
N ARG A 99 6.23 -0.91 2.76
CA ARG A 99 6.44 -0.07 3.95
C ARG A 99 7.78 0.65 3.93
N SER A 100 8.84 0.02 3.42
CA SER A 100 10.19 0.60 3.39
C SER A 100 10.26 1.91 2.61
N ARG A 101 9.44 2.08 1.56
CA ARG A 101 9.35 3.33 0.78
C ARG A 101 9.10 4.57 1.62
N VAL A 102 8.41 4.43 2.76
CA VAL A 102 8.14 5.54 3.69
C VAL A 102 9.44 6.18 4.17
N CYS A 103 10.47 5.37 4.44
CA CYS A 103 11.71 5.82 5.07
C CYS A 103 12.91 5.81 4.12
N GLN A 104 12.86 5.01 3.05
CA GLN A 104 13.97 4.77 2.14
C GLN A 104 13.52 4.95 0.70
N LEU A 105 14.21 5.82 -0.03
CA LEU A 105 13.94 6.07 -1.44
C LEU A 105 15.16 5.74 -2.30
N SER A 106 14.90 5.28 -3.52
CA SER A 106 15.92 5.16 -4.56
C SER A 106 15.78 6.33 -5.53
N ASP A 107 16.87 6.96 -5.94
CA ASP A 107 16.84 7.97 -7.02
C ASP A 107 16.70 7.28 -8.39
N PRO A 108 15.82 7.74 -9.30
CA PRO A 108 15.00 8.96 -9.27
C PRO A 108 13.51 8.71 -8.94
N GLU A 109 13.19 7.90 -7.93
CA GLU A 109 11.82 7.62 -7.48
C GLU A 109 11.29 8.65 -6.48
N ARG A 110 9.99 8.63 -6.19
CA ARG A 110 9.35 9.40 -5.12
C ARG A 110 8.86 8.50 -3.98
N ASN A 111 8.61 9.11 -2.84
CA ASN A 111 7.73 8.54 -1.81
C ASN A 111 6.27 8.50 -2.29
N TYR A 112 5.35 8.03 -1.45
CA TYR A 112 3.92 8.05 -1.74
C TYR A 112 3.41 9.46 -2.03
N HIS A 113 2.47 9.58 -2.97
CA HIS A 113 2.01 10.87 -3.46
C HIS A 113 1.44 11.77 -2.36
N CYS A 114 0.76 11.20 -1.36
CA CYS A 114 0.16 11.95 -0.26
C CYS A 114 1.14 12.87 0.48
N PHE A 115 2.42 12.52 0.54
CA PHE A 115 3.43 13.36 1.19
C PHE A 115 3.70 14.65 0.41
N TYR A 116 3.82 14.56 -0.91
CA TYR A 116 4.07 15.71 -1.79
C TYR A 116 2.81 16.56 -1.96
N MET A 117 1.65 15.91 -2.07
CA MET A 117 0.34 16.57 -2.03
C MET A 117 0.19 17.44 -0.78
N LEU A 118 0.60 16.92 0.38
CA LEU A 118 0.50 17.65 1.64
C LEU A 118 1.49 18.83 1.74
N CYS A 119 2.70 18.70 1.19
CA CYS A 119 3.63 19.82 1.04
C CYS A 119 3.12 20.89 0.05
N ALA A 120 2.28 20.52 -0.91
CA ALA A 120 1.66 21.41 -1.90
C ALA A 120 0.22 21.83 -1.55
N ALA A 121 -0.24 21.51 -0.34
CA ALA A 121 -1.58 21.84 0.15
C ALA A 121 -1.78 23.36 0.29
N PRO A 122 -3.02 23.84 0.47
CA PRO A 122 -3.26 25.26 0.77
C PRO A 122 -2.43 25.74 1.96
N SER A 123 -2.04 27.02 1.94
CA SER A 123 -1.16 27.61 2.96
C SER A 123 -1.66 27.41 4.40
N GLU A 124 -2.98 27.40 4.60
CA GLU A 124 -3.59 27.11 5.91
C GLU A 124 -3.18 25.73 6.45
N ASP A 125 -3.25 24.68 5.62
CA ASP A 125 -2.86 23.32 6.01
C ASP A 125 -1.34 23.19 6.18
N VAL A 126 -0.56 23.79 5.29
CA VAL A 126 0.92 23.79 5.37
C VAL A 126 1.39 24.47 6.65
N GLU A 127 0.83 25.63 7.00
CA GLU A 127 1.17 26.37 8.21
C GLU A 127 0.68 25.70 9.50
N LYS A 128 -0.51 25.07 9.46
CA LYS A 128 -1.08 24.28 10.54
C LYS A 128 -0.19 23.10 10.91
N TYR A 129 0.31 22.40 9.90
CA TYR A 129 1.15 21.22 10.10
C TYR A 129 2.66 21.53 10.16
N LYS A 130 3.06 22.80 10.06
CA LYS A 130 4.48 23.24 10.04
C LYS A 130 5.30 22.56 8.95
N LEU A 131 4.67 22.42 7.79
CA LEU A 131 5.29 21.87 6.59
C LEU A 131 5.91 22.96 5.73
N GLY A 132 6.63 22.55 4.69
CA GLY A 132 7.31 23.43 3.75
C GLY A 132 7.77 22.65 2.52
N ASP A 133 8.85 23.11 1.88
CA ASP A 133 9.42 22.47 0.70
C ASP A 133 9.76 20.99 0.99
N PRO A 134 9.34 20.03 0.13
CA PRO A 134 9.67 18.61 0.26
C PRO A 134 11.17 18.34 0.46
N ARG A 135 12.06 19.19 -0.07
CA ARG A 135 13.53 19.10 0.08
C ARG A 135 13.99 19.19 1.53
N ASN A 136 13.18 19.78 2.40
CA ASN A 136 13.50 19.93 3.82
C ASN A 136 13.14 18.70 4.64
N PHE A 137 12.52 17.67 4.05
CA PHE A 137 12.12 16.45 4.75
C PHE A 137 12.99 15.26 4.33
N HIS A 138 13.63 14.63 5.31
CA HIS A 138 14.54 13.49 5.10
C HIS A 138 13.89 12.32 4.34
N TYR A 139 12.60 12.06 4.59
CA TYR A 139 11.87 11.01 3.88
C TYR A 139 11.47 11.37 2.44
N LEU A 140 11.69 12.62 2.00
CA LEU A 140 11.35 13.09 0.67
C LEU A 140 12.58 13.57 -0.14
N ASN A 141 13.73 13.81 0.51
CA ASN A 141 14.91 14.41 -0.11
C ASN A 141 16.08 13.43 -0.40
N GLN A 142 15.85 12.13 -0.24
CA GLN A 142 16.80 11.07 -0.60
C GLN A 142 16.91 10.85 -2.13
N SER A 143 15.98 11.43 -2.89
CA SER A 143 15.90 11.39 -4.35
C SER A 143 15.86 12.82 -4.87
N ASN A 144 16.36 13.05 -6.09
CA ASN A 144 16.30 14.35 -6.75
C ASN A 144 14.95 14.59 -7.46
N CYS A 145 14.01 13.65 -7.35
CA CYS A 145 12.68 13.77 -7.94
C CYS A 145 11.66 14.34 -6.96
N PHE A 146 11.30 15.61 -7.16
CA PHE A 146 10.27 16.29 -6.37
C PHE A 146 8.99 16.52 -7.18
N GLU A 147 9.13 16.74 -8.48
CA GLU A 147 8.03 16.97 -9.42
C GLU A 147 7.86 15.78 -10.37
N VAL A 148 6.64 15.58 -10.84
CA VAL A 148 6.27 14.56 -11.82
C VAL A 148 5.60 15.26 -13.00
N ASP A 149 6.09 14.98 -14.21
CA ASP A 149 5.54 15.62 -15.42
C ASP A 149 4.05 15.29 -15.58
N GLY A 150 3.26 16.34 -15.86
CA GLY A 150 1.80 16.24 -15.98
C GLY A 150 1.02 16.08 -14.66
N LEU A 151 1.69 16.08 -13.50
CA LEU A 151 1.05 15.98 -12.18
C LEU A 151 1.14 17.30 -11.42
N ASP A 152 0.02 17.76 -10.87
CA ASP A 152 -0.04 18.94 -9.99
C ASP A 152 -0.44 18.49 -8.60
N ASP A 153 0.55 18.31 -7.71
CA ASP A 153 0.35 17.80 -6.35
C ASP A 153 -0.68 18.62 -5.54
N SER A 154 -0.83 19.92 -5.83
CA SER A 154 -1.83 20.79 -5.17
C SER A 154 -3.24 20.49 -5.64
N LYS A 155 -3.44 20.29 -6.95
CA LYS A 155 -4.73 19.85 -7.49
C LYS A 155 -5.09 18.44 -7.05
N GLU A 156 -4.11 17.55 -7.03
CA GLU A 156 -4.29 16.17 -6.56
C GLU A 156 -4.66 16.10 -5.07
N TYR A 157 -4.09 16.99 -4.24
CA TYR A 157 -4.51 17.14 -2.84
C TYR A 157 -6.01 17.44 -2.72
N LEU A 158 -6.49 18.45 -3.45
CA LEU A 158 -7.91 18.85 -3.44
C LEU A 158 -8.81 17.76 -4.03
N ALA A 159 -8.38 17.10 -5.10
CA ALA A 159 -9.10 15.97 -5.69
C ALA A 159 -9.21 14.80 -4.72
N THR A 160 -8.13 14.50 -3.99
CA THR A 160 -8.09 13.44 -2.97
C THR A 160 -9.03 13.76 -1.81
N ARG A 161 -9.05 15.01 -1.29
CA ARG A 161 -10.01 15.42 -0.25
C ARG A 161 -11.46 15.27 -0.71
N LYS A 162 -11.75 15.69 -1.94
CA LYS A 162 -13.08 15.50 -2.53
C LYS A 162 -13.45 14.02 -2.67
N ALA A 163 -12.51 13.17 -3.07
CA ALA A 163 -12.73 11.73 -3.14
C ALA A 163 -12.98 11.13 -1.74
N MET A 164 -12.27 11.61 -0.71
CA MET A 164 -12.50 11.25 0.70
C MET A 164 -13.93 11.62 1.14
N ASP A 165 -14.43 12.81 0.83
CA ASP A 165 -15.82 13.21 1.11
C ASP A 165 -16.82 12.25 0.46
N VAL A 166 -16.56 11.93 -0.81
CA VAL A 166 -17.38 11.03 -1.61
C VAL A 166 -17.43 9.65 -0.97
N VAL A 167 -16.30 9.06 -0.56
CA VAL A 167 -16.28 7.76 0.14
C VAL A 167 -16.65 7.85 1.63
N GLY A 168 -17.15 8.97 2.12
CA GLY A 168 -17.72 9.07 3.47
C GLY A 168 -16.67 9.19 4.59
N ILE A 169 -15.48 9.68 4.27
CA ILE A 169 -14.45 10.10 5.24
C ILE A 169 -14.72 11.57 5.55
N SER A 170 -15.14 11.84 6.78
CA SER A 170 -15.52 13.18 7.25
C SER A 170 -14.33 14.14 7.29
N SER A 171 -14.60 15.46 7.26
CA SER A 171 -13.54 16.48 7.35
C SER A 171 -12.62 16.29 8.58
N ASN A 172 -13.17 15.87 9.72
CA ASN A 172 -12.38 15.60 10.92
C ASN A 172 -11.45 14.39 10.75
N GLU A 173 -11.93 13.36 10.07
CA GLU A 173 -11.13 12.19 9.73
C GLU A 173 -10.04 12.54 8.70
N GLN A 174 -10.37 13.33 7.67
CA GLN A 174 -9.38 13.81 6.70
C GLN A 174 -8.26 14.59 7.38
N ASP A 175 -8.62 15.52 8.26
CA ASP A 175 -7.66 16.30 9.04
C ASP A 175 -6.78 15.41 9.93
N ALA A 176 -7.34 14.33 10.48
CA ALA A 176 -6.57 13.34 11.26
C ALA A 176 -5.63 12.53 10.37
N ILE A 177 -6.06 12.09 9.18
CA ILE A 177 -5.23 11.39 8.19
C ILE A 177 -4.02 12.26 7.83
N PHE A 178 -4.24 13.50 7.40
CA PHE A 178 -3.15 14.39 6.99
C PHE A 178 -2.26 14.81 8.17
N ARG A 179 -2.83 14.91 9.38
CA ARG A 179 -2.03 15.11 10.61
C ARG A 179 -1.06 13.96 10.84
N VAL A 180 -1.48 12.70 10.63
CA VAL A 180 -0.59 11.53 10.75
C VAL A 180 0.49 11.55 9.65
N VAL A 181 0.13 11.89 8.41
CA VAL A 181 1.10 12.04 7.31
C VAL A 181 2.15 13.11 7.64
N ALA A 182 1.73 14.29 8.14
CA ALA A 182 2.64 15.33 8.59
C ALA A 182 3.54 14.87 9.75
N ALA A 183 2.97 14.16 10.73
CA ALA A 183 3.74 13.65 11.86
C ALA A 183 4.85 12.70 11.42
N ILE A 184 4.60 11.86 10.40
CA ILE A 184 5.62 10.97 9.82
C ILE A 184 6.76 11.78 9.16
N LEU A 185 6.44 12.87 8.45
CA LEU A 185 7.45 13.76 7.86
C LEU A 185 8.33 14.41 8.93
N HIS A 186 7.73 14.95 9.99
CA HIS A 186 8.50 15.50 11.11
C HIS A 186 9.32 14.42 11.82
N LEU A 187 8.75 13.22 12.00
CA LEU A 187 9.46 12.10 12.61
C LEU A 187 10.74 11.78 11.84
N GLY A 188 10.72 11.77 10.50
CA GLY A 188 11.89 11.49 9.67
C GLY A 188 13.04 12.49 9.79
N ASN A 189 12.78 13.72 10.23
CA ASN A 189 13.78 14.77 10.43
C ASN A 189 14.44 14.74 11.82
N ILE A 190 14.03 13.83 12.70
CA ILE A 190 14.68 13.67 14.00
C ILE A 190 16.01 12.95 13.77
N GLU A 191 17.12 13.68 13.89
CA GLU A 191 18.46 13.12 13.92
C GLU A 191 18.90 12.86 15.37
N PHE A 192 19.69 11.81 15.57
CA PHE A 192 20.17 11.42 16.89
C PHE A 192 21.69 11.62 17.01
N ALA A 193 22.13 12.04 18.19
CA ALA A 193 23.53 12.09 18.60
C ALA A 193 23.74 11.26 19.86
N LYS A 194 25.01 10.97 20.18
CA LYS A 194 25.36 10.27 21.41
C LYS A 194 24.98 11.11 22.62
N GLY A 195 24.23 10.52 23.55
CA GLY A 195 23.85 11.16 24.80
C GLY A 195 24.94 11.13 25.88
N GLU A 196 24.59 11.59 27.08
CA GLU A 196 25.51 11.66 28.22
C GLU A 196 25.87 10.27 28.78
N GLU A 197 24.91 9.35 28.83
CA GLU A 197 25.13 7.98 29.30
C GLU A 197 25.75 7.07 28.22
N ALA A 198 26.44 6.02 28.65
CA ALA A 198 27.02 5.02 27.74
C ALA A 198 25.94 4.39 26.85
N ASP A 199 26.22 4.31 25.55
CA ASP A 199 25.31 3.79 24.51
C ASP A 199 23.95 4.50 24.41
N SER A 200 23.78 5.67 25.04
CA SER A 200 22.54 6.45 24.94
C SER A 200 22.54 7.37 23.73
N SER A 201 21.33 7.76 23.33
CA SER A 201 21.06 8.70 22.25
C SER A 201 20.10 9.79 22.69
N GLU A 202 20.26 10.96 22.09
CA GLU A 202 19.34 12.08 22.24
C GLU A 202 19.16 12.81 20.90
N PRO A 203 18.11 13.63 20.74
CA PRO A 203 17.97 14.49 19.57
C PRO A 203 19.21 15.38 19.37
N LYS A 204 19.79 15.34 18.17
CA LYS A 204 21.12 15.88 17.85
C LYS A 204 21.27 17.38 18.05
N ASN A 205 20.23 18.15 17.77
CA ASN A 205 20.24 19.61 17.77
C ASN A 205 18.83 20.18 18.01
N ASP A 206 18.72 21.50 18.11
CA ASP A 206 17.43 22.19 18.31
C ASP A 206 16.42 21.93 17.20
N GLU A 207 16.89 21.72 15.96
CA GLU A 207 16.04 21.34 14.83
C GLU A 207 15.42 19.95 15.03
N SER A 208 16.21 18.96 15.45
CA SER A 208 15.71 17.62 15.79
C SER A 208 14.73 17.66 16.97
N ARG A 209 14.99 18.51 17.97
CA ARG A 209 14.07 18.72 19.11
C ARG A 209 12.76 19.41 18.68
N PHE A 210 12.82 20.34 17.73
CA PHE A 210 11.64 20.95 17.13
C PHE A 210 10.79 19.89 16.40
N HIS A 211 11.42 19.09 15.55
CA HIS A 211 10.73 18.02 14.81
C HIS A 211 10.13 16.96 15.73
N LEU A 212 10.82 16.57 16.81
CA LEU A 212 10.30 15.66 17.84
C LEU A 212 9.03 16.23 18.50
N LYS A 213 9.08 17.50 18.96
CA LYS A 213 7.93 18.15 19.59
C LYS A 213 6.76 18.30 18.62
N MET A 214 7.05 18.59 17.36
CA MET A 214 6.03 18.69 16.31
C MET A 214 5.39 17.33 16.04
N ALA A 215 6.19 16.27 15.88
CA ALA A 215 5.68 14.91 15.71
C ALA A 215 4.81 14.49 16.91
N ALA A 216 5.24 14.75 18.15
CA ALA A 216 4.47 14.47 19.34
C ALA A 216 3.13 15.23 19.38
N ALA A 217 3.14 16.53 19.07
CA ALA A 217 1.93 17.34 19.00
C ALA A 217 0.93 16.84 17.94
N LEU A 218 1.42 16.46 16.76
CA LEU A 218 0.60 15.94 15.67
C LEU A 218 0.06 14.53 15.97
N PHE A 219 0.86 13.67 16.62
CA PHE A 219 0.40 12.39 17.15
C PHE A 219 -0.49 12.53 18.39
N MET A 220 -0.56 13.72 18.97
CA MET A 220 -1.30 14.02 20.21
C MET A 220 -0.80 13.16 21.38
N CYS A 221 0.52 12.99 21.49
CA CYS A 221 1.17 12.30 22.59
C CYS A 221 2.19 13.21 23.31
N ASP A 222 2.67 12.73 24.46
CA ASP A 222 3.70 13.41 25.24
C ASP A 222 5.07 13.37 24.52
N ASP A 223 5.75 14.51 24.47
CA ASP A 223 7.01 14.65 23.74
C ASP A 223 8.14 13.82 24.38
N LYS A 224 8.17 13.77 25.71
CA LYS A 224 9.15 12.96 26.43
C LYS A 224 8.89 11.47 26.29
N ALA A 225 7.63 11.04 26.31
CA ALA A 225 7.25 9.65 26.06
C ALA A 225 7.61 9.22 24.64
N LEU A 226 7.42 10.09 23.64
CA LEU A 226 7.85 9.81 22.27
C LEU A 226 9.38 9.68 22.20
N GLU A 227 10.12 10.63 22.78
CA GLU A 227 11.59 10.57 22.83
C GLU A 227 12.08 9.27 23.47
N ASP A 228 11.53 8.93 24.64
CA ASP A 228 11.90 7.72 25.37
C ASP A 228 11.59 6.46 24.56
N SER A 229 10.48 6.42 23.81
CA SER A 229 10.15 5.28 22.94
C SER A 229 11.13 5.10 21.77
N LEU A 230 11.77 6.18 21.32
CA LEU A 230 12.74 6.17 20.24
C LEU A 230 14.15 5.82 20.75
N CYS A 231 14.55 6.38 21.89
CA CYS A 231 15.89 6.26 22.45
C CYS A 231 16.07 5.12 23.45
N LYS A 232 14.99 4.49 23.91
CA LYS A 232 15.04 3.40 24.90
C LYS A 232 14.25 2.19 24.43
N ARG A 233 14.67 1.01 24.88
CA ARG A 233 13.95 -0.24 24.70
C ARG A 233 13.65 -0.85 26.05
N VAL A 234 12.36 -1.05 26.33
CA VAL A 234 11.90 -1.77 27.52
C VAL A 234 11.80 -3.26 27.19
N ILE A 235 12.48 -4.08 27.97
CA ILE A 235 12.47 -5.54 27.84
C ILE A 235 11.77 -6.09 29.08
N MET A 236 10.62 -6.74 28.86
CA MET A 236 9.88 -7.43 29.91
C MET A 236 10.51 -8.80 30.16
N THR A 237 11.07 -9.00 31.34
CA THR A 237 11.48 -10.33 31.84
C THR A 237 10.37 -10.89 32.74
N ARG A 238 10.54 -12.12 33.25
CA ARG A 238 9.53 -12.75 34.13
C ARG A 238 9.30 -11.98 35.43
N ASP A 239 10.34 -11.29 35.93
CA ASP A 239 10.34 -10.69 37.26
C ASP A 239 10.46 -9.16 37.24
N GLU A 240 10.94 -8.54 36.15
CA GLU A 240 11.11 -7.08 36.06
C GLU A 240 11.14 -6.52 34.63
N ALA A 241 10.90 -5.21 34.51
CA ALA A 241 11.07 -4.44 33.28
C ALA A 241 12.45 -3.78 33.24
N ILE A 242 13.31 -4.23 32.32
CA ILE A 242 14.66 -3.68 32.13
C ILE A 242 14.60 -2.64 31.01
N THR A 243 15.01 -1.40 31.31
CA THR A 243 15.12 -0.34 30.29
C THR A 243 16.55 -0.25 29.81
N LYS A 244 16.76 -0.44 28.50
CA LYS A 244 18.06 -0.32 27.85
C LYS A 244 18.08 0.91 26.94
N TRP A 245 19.14 1.73 27.04
CA TRP A 245 19.39 2.82 26.11
C TRP A 245 19.81 2.31 24.73
N LEU A 246 19.42 3.06 23.70
CA LEU A 246 19.76 2.79 22.32
C LEU A 246 20.78 3.81 21.84
N ASN A 247 21.77 3.34 21.08
CA ASN A 247 22.73 4.20 20.42
C ASN A 247 22.04 4.97 19.27
N PRO A 248 22.67 6.02 18.71
CA PRO A 248 22.04 6.86 17.70
C PRO A 248 21.55 6.09 16.47
N GLU A 249 22.31 5.08 16.03
CA GLU A 249 21.95 4.24 14.89
C GLU A 249 20.69 3.40 15.17
N ALA A 250 20.62 2.77 16.35
CA ALA A 250 19.46 1.98 16.74
C ALA A 250 18.22 2.87 16.99
N ALA A 251 18.39 4.09 17.51
CA ALA A 251 17.30 5.05 17.64
C ALA A 251 16.74 5.48 16.28
N ALA A 252 17.60 5.70 15.28
CA ALA A 252 17.19 5.99 13.91
C ALA A 252 16.41 4.80 13.29
N VAL A 253 16.89 3.57 13.49
CA VAL A 253 16.16 2.36 13.05
C VAL A 253 14.79 2.24 13.74
N ASN A 254 14.69 2.57 15.03
CA ASN A 254 13.43 2.58 15.75
C ASN A 254 12.45 3.66 15.25
N ARG A 255 12.96 4.86 14.97
CA ARG A 255 12.20 5.96 14.34
C ARG A 255 11.62 5.52 12.99
N ASP A 256 12.43 4.90 12.15
CA ASP A 256 11.98 4.38 10.85
C ASP A 256 10.97 3.24 11.02
N ALA A 257 11.17 2.35 12.01
CA ALA A 257 10.21 1.29 12.32
C ALA A 257 8.85 1.86 12.75
N LEU A 258 8.83 2.89 13.60
CA LEU A 258 7.62 3.59 14.00
C LEU A 258 6.93 4.23 12.79
N ALA A 259 7.67 4.97 11.96
CA ALA A 259 7.13 5.59 10.74
C ALA A 259 6.44 4.57 9.81
N LYS A 260 7.10 3.43 9.57
CA LYS A 260 6.56 2.32 8.75
C LYS A 260 5.29 1.72 9.34
N ILE A 261 5.27 1.50 10.65
CA ILE A 261 4.10 0.91 11.34
C ILE A 261 2.93 1.88 11.30
N VAL A 262 3.16 3.16 11.63
CA VAL A 262 2.11 4.18 11.63
C VAL A 262 1.52 4.35 10.23
N TYR A 263 2.36 4.44 9.19
CA TYR A 263 1.88 4.56 7.81
C TYR A 263 1.08 3.32 7.38
N SER A 264 1.55 2.12 7.70
CA SER A 264 0.81 0.88 7.38
C SER A 264 -0.54 0.85 8.08
N ARG A 265 -0.61 1.23 9.36
CA ARG A 265 -1.87 1.27 10.11
C ARG A 265 -2.82 2.35 9.58
N LEU A 266 -2.29 3.50 9.15
CA LEU A 266 -3.07 4.53 8.48
C LEU A 266 -3.67 4.00 7.18
N PHE A 267 -2.88 3.32 6.36
CA PHE A 267 -3.36 2.73 5.11
C PHE A 267 -4.43 1.66 5.34
N ASP A 268 -4.19 0.73 6.29
CA ASP A 268 -5.18 -0.28 6.67
C ASP A 268 -6.50 0.36 7.12
N TRP A 269 -6.42 1.42 7.94
CA TRP A 269 -7.59 2.15 8.41
C TRP A 269 -8.34 2.85 7.27
N ILE A 270 -7.63 3.48 6.33
CA ILE A 270 -8.24 4.09 5.13
C ILE A 270 -9.02 3.03 4.33
N VAL A 271 -8.43 1.86 4.12
CA VAL A 271 -9.09 0.74 3.42
C VAL A 271 -10.32 0.26 4.18
N GLU A 272 -10.25 0.13 5.51
CA GLU A 272 -11.38 -0.24 6.35
C GLU A 272 -12.53 0.78 6.27
N ARG A 273 -12.22 2.09 6.27
CA ARG A 273 -13.21 3.14 6.11
C ARG A 273 -13.86 3.14 4.73
N ILE A 274 -13.08 2.93 3.67
CA ILE A 274 -13.59 2.75 2.30
C ILE A 274 -14.54 1.55 2.24
N ASN A 275 -14.15 0.40 2.80
CA ASN A 275 -14.99 -0.79 2.86
C ASN A 275 -16.30 -0.58 3.62
N SER A 276 -16.24 0.17 4.72
CA SER A 276 -17.43 0.54 5.51
C SER A 276 -18.41 1.38 4.71
N SER A 277 -17.91 2.17 3.74
CA SER A 277 -18.69 3.03 2.86
C SER A 277 -19.32 2.28 1.68
N ILE A 278 -18.54 1.36 1.08
CA ILE A 278 -18.99 0.51 -0.03
C ILE A 278 -20.13 -0.42 0.42
N GLY A 279 -19.99 -1.02 1.61
CA GLY A 279 -20.96 -1.98 2.14
C GLY A 279 -20.76 -3.38 1.59
N GLN A 280 -20.53 -4.33 2.52
CA GLN A 280 -20.45 -5.75 2.21
C GLN A 280 -21.82 -6.39 2.44
N ASP A 281 -22.17 -7.37 1.61
CA ASP A 281 -23.31 -8.25 1.78
C ASP A 281 -22.87 -9.56 2.46
N PRO A 282 -23.15 -9.74 3.76
CA PRO A 282 -22.80 -10.96 4.50
C PRO A 282 -23.58 -12.19 4.03
N HIS A 283 -24.65 -11.99 3.27
CA HIS A 283 -25.49 -13.05 2.71
C HIS A 283 -25.20 -13.34 1.24
N SER A 284 -24.15 -12.72 0.68
CA SER A 284 -23.76 -12.96 -0.70
C SER A 284 -23.44 -14.43 -0.93
N LYS A 285 -23.93 -14.95 -2.06
CA LYS A 285 -23.80 -16.37 -2.40
C LYS A 285 -22.62 -16.64 -3.32
N PHE A 286 -22.30 -15.68 -4.17
CA PHE A 286 -21.22 -15.77 -5.13
C PHE A 286 -20.36 -14.51 -5.10
N ILE A 287 -19.08 -14.68 -5.38
CA ILE A 287 -18.15 -13.57 -5.54
C ILE A 287 -17.45 -13.63 -6.89
N ILE A 288 -17.13 -12.46 -7.43
CA ILE A 288 -16.14 -12.31 -8.49
C ILE A 288 -15.01 -11.45 -7.93
N GLY A 289 -13.85 -12.08 -7.72
CA GLY A 289 -12.63 -11.39 -7.31
C GLY A 289 -11.88 -10.81 -8.50
N VAL A 290 -11.41 -9.59 -8.40
CA VAL A 290 -10.53 -8.96 -9.39
C VAL A 290 -9.22 -8.61 -8.70
N LEU A 291 -8.13 -9.27 -9.11
CA LEU A 291 -6.80 -9.03 -8.56
C LEU A 291 -6.01 -8.08 -9.48
N ASP A 292 -5.68 -6.91 -8.93
CA ASP A 292 -4.78 -5.90 -9.50
C ASP A 292 -3.55 -5.79 -8.59
N ILE A 293 -2.41 -6.30 -9.05
CA ILE A 293 -1.17 -6.33 -8.28
C ILE A 293 -0.07 -5.58 -9.01
N TYR A 294 0.97 -5.15 -8.29
CA TYR A 294 2.18 -4.62 -8.90
C TYR A 294 2.77 -5.61 -9.94
N GLY A 295 3.34 -5.06 -11.00
CA GLY A 295 3.96 -5.88 -12.05
C GLY A 295 5.36 -6.34 -11.64
N PHE A 296 5.94 -7.25 -12.45
CA PHE A 296 7.34 -7.63 -12.33
C PHE A 296 8.27 -6.42 -12.48
N GLU A 297 9.30 -6.33 -11.64
CA GLU A 297 10.24 -5.20 -11.58
C GLU A 297 11.67 -5.67 -11.82
N SER A 298 12.42 -4.94 -12.64
CA SER A 298 13.83 -5.19 -12.88
C SER A 298 14.57 -3.86 -13.01
N PHE A 299 15.34 -3.54 -11.97
CA PHE A 299 16.16 -2.35 -11.85
C PHE A 299 17.65 -2.70 -11.86
N LYS A 300 18.50 -1.67 -11.93
CA LYS A 300 19.97 -1.83 -11.84
C LYS A 300 20.40 -2.50 -10.53
N THR A 301 19.74 -2.14 -9.44
CA THR A 301 19.89 -2.75 -8.11
C THR A 301 18.49 -3.09 -7.62
N ASN A 302 18.25 -4.37 -7.30
CA ASN A 302 16.97 -4.83 -6.77
C ASN A 302 17.14 -5.08 -5.27
N SER A 303 16.26 -4.50 -4.46
CA SER A 303 16.24 -4.73 -3.01
C SER A 303 15.38 -5.95 -2.65
N PHE A 304 15.27 -6.22 -1.34
CA PHE A 304 14.40 -7.28 -0.83
C PHE A 304 12.92 -7.07 -1.22
N GLU A 305 12.50 -5.83 -1.39
CA GLU A 305 11.16 -5.47 -1.85
C GLU A 305 10.92 -5.92 -3.29
N GLN A 306 11.84 -5.65 -4.22
CA GLN A 306 11.73 -6.16 -5.59
C GLN A 306 11.75 -7.69 -5.61
N PHE A 307 12.53 -8.32 -4.74
CA PHE A 307 12.50 -9.77 -4.59
C PHE A 307 11.11 -10.27 -4.17
N CYS A 308 10.50 -9.71 -3.12
CA CYS A 308 9.14 -10.06 -2.70
C CYS A 308 8.09 -9.81 -3.81
N ILE A 309 8.25 -8.71 -4.55
CA ILE A 309 7.39 -8.34 -5.68
C ILE A 309 7.50 -9.39 -6.80
N ASN A 310 8.72 -9.75 -7.19
CA ASN A 310 8.98 -10.68 -8.27
C ASN A 310 8.62 -12.11 -7.88
N LEU A 311 8.86 -12.53 -6.64
CA LEU A 311 8.41 -13.81 -6.11
C LEU A 311 6.89 -13.94 -6.18
N THR A 312 6.16 -12.86 -5.85
CA THR A 312 4.70 -12.85 -5.98
C THR A 312 4.26 -12.98 -7.43
N ASN A 313 4.93 -12.29 -8.36
CA ASN A 313 4.65 -12.42 -9.80
C ASN A 313 4.97 -13.83 -10.31
N GLU A 314 6.06 -14.45 -9.84
CA GLU A 314 6.43 -15.82 -10.22
C GLU A 314 5.39 -16.84 -9.73
N LYS A 315 4.87 -16.67 -8.51
CA LYS A 315 3.74 -17.49 -8.02
C LYS A 315 2.49 -17.34 -8.87
N LEU A 316 2.17 -16.12 -9.29
CA LEU A 316 1.01 -15.86 -10.14
C LEU A 316 1.19 -16.45 -11.54
N GLN A 317 2.41 -16.37 -12.09
CA GLN A 317 2.75 -17.01 -13.36
C GLN A 317 2.64 -18.54 -13.25
N GLN A 318 3.08 -19.11 -12.13
CA GLN A 318 2.96 -20.56 -11.91
C GLN A 318 1.51 -21.01 -11.76
N HIS A 319 0.69 -20.22 -11.06
CA HIS A 319 -0.74 -20.46 -11.00
C HIS A 319 -1.39 -20.40 -12.39
N PHE A 320 -1.00 -19.44 -13.23
CA PHE A 320 -1.44 -19.34 -14.62
C PHE A 320 -1.03 -20.59 -15.42
N ASN A 321 0.24 -20.98 -15.36
CA ASN A 321 0.76 -22.13 -16.08
C ASN A 321 0.03 -23.43 -15.70
N GLN A 322 -0.25 -23.61 -14.41
CA GLN A 322 -1.02 -24.75 -13.90
C GLN A 322 -2.44 -24.78 -14.47
N HIS A 323 -3.12 -23.63 -14.55
CA HIS A 323 -4.51 -23.57 -15.00
C HIS A 323 -4.65 -23.63 -16.53
N VAL A 324 -3.84 -22.85 -17.25
CA VAL A 324 -3.99 -22.68 -18.70
C VAL A 324 -3.30 -23.76 -19.50
N PHE A 325 -2.19 -24.32 -19.01
CA PHE A 325 -1.49 -25.37 -19.73
C PHE A 325 -1.73 -26.75 -19.14
N LYS A 326 -1.50 -26.95 -17.83
CA LYS A 326 -1.58 -28.31 -17.26
C LYS A 326 -3.02 -28.81 -17.21
N MET A 327 -3.94 -28.05 -16.62
CA MET A 327 -5.34 -28.48 -16.50
C MET A 327 -6.08 -28.54 -17.85
N GLU A 328 -5.84 -27.62 -18.78
CA GLU A 328 -6.43 -27.69 -20.14
C GLU A 328 -5.92 -28.91 -20.93
N GLN A 329 -4.63 -29.27 -20.81
CA GLN A 329 -4.11 -30.46 -21.49
C GLN A 329 -4.65 -31.77 -20.85
N GLU A 330 -4.84 -31.78 -19.54
CA GLU A 330 -5.55 -32.87 -18.84
C GLU A 330 -7.01 -32.98 -19.32
N GLU A 331 -7.66 -31.85 -19.61
CA GLU A 331 -9.01 -31.81 -20.17
C GLU A 331 -9.08 -32.39 -21.58
N TYR A 332 -8.17 -31.99 -22.48
CA TYR A 332 -8.13 -32.57 -23.84
C TYR A 332 -7.87 -34.07 -23.82
N THR A 333 -7.01 -34.53 -22.90
CA THR A 333 -6.77 -35.96 -22.70
C THR A 333 -8.03 -36.67 -22.20
N ARG A 334 -8.77 -36.04 -21.27
CA ARG A 334 -10.01 -36.58 -20.69
C ARG A 334 -11.16 -36.67 -21.70
N GLU A 335 -11.26 -35.69 -22.59
CA GLU A 335 -12.27 -35.62 -23.66
C GLU A 335 -11.83 -36.39 -24.93
N GLU A 336 -10.69 -37.10 -24.88
CA GLU A 336 -10.13 -37.88 -25.99
C GLU A 336 -9.93 -37.06 -27.28
N ILE A 337 -9.58 -35.78 -27.13
CA ILE A 337 -9.31 -34.88 -28.25
C ILE A 337 -7.87 -35.12 -28.73
N ASP A 338 -7.71 -35.36 -30.04
CA ASP A 338 -6.39 -35.48 -30.66
C ASP A 338 -5.67 -34.12 -30.63
N TRP A 339 -4.71 -34.00 -29.71
CA TRP A 339 -3.99 -32.77 -29.43
C TRP A 339 -2.50 -33.04 -29.20
N SER A 340 -1.66 -32.17 -29.76
CA SER A 340 -0.21 -32.19 -29.51
C SER A 340 0.13 -31.40 -28.25
N TYR A 341 0.76 -32.05 -27.27
CA TYR A 341 1.25 -31.39 -26.06
C TYR A 341 2.06 -30.13 -26.39
N ILE A 342 1.73 -29.03 -25.72
CA ILE A 342 2.47 -27.77 -25.82
C ILE A 342 3.53 -27.76 -24.71
N GLU A 343 4.79 -27.67 -25.11
CA GLU A 343 5.88 -27.36 -24.20
C GLU A 343 5.82 -25.88 -23.79
N PHE A 344 5.93 -25.61 -22.50
CA PHE A 344 5.99 -24.27 -21.93
C PHE A 344 7.07 -24.19 -20.86
N ILE A 345 7.49 -22.97 -20.54
CA ILE A 345 8.50 -22.71 -19.51
C ILE A 345 7.83 -22.77 -18.14
N ASP A 346 8.29 -23.70 -17.30
CA ASP A 346 7.82 -23.91 -15.93
C ASP A 346 8.99 -23.67 -14.96
N ASN A 347 8.94 -22.58 -14.21
CA ASN A 347 9.98 -22.18 -13.25
C ASN A 347 9.70 -22.72 -11.83
N GLN A 348 9.00 -23.85 -11.71
CA GLN A 348 8.72 -24.48 -10.41
C GLN A 348 10.00 -24.74 -9.60
N ASP A 349 11.11 -25.05 -10.26
CA ASP A 349 12.42 -25.25 -9.65
C ASP A 349 12.96 -23.97 -8.96
N VAL A 350 12.73 -22.80 -9.56
CA VAL A 350 13.09 -21.50 -8.97
C VAL A 350 12.24 -21.22 -7.73
N LEU A 351 10.93 -21.46 -7.79
CA LEU A 351 10.04 -21.31 -6.63
C LEU A 351 10.42 -22.28 -5.51
N ASP A 352 10.71 -23.53 -5.87
CA ASP A 352 11.15 -24.57 -4.94
C ASP A 352 12.48 -24.19 -4.26
N LEU A 353 13.43 -23.62 -5.00
CA LEU A 353 14.68 -23.13 -4.43
C LEU A 353 14.47 -22.03 -3.38
N ILE A 354 13.45 -21.18 -3.58
CA ILE A 354 13.16 -20.05 -2.70
C ILE A 354 12.35 -20.50 -1.46
N GLU A 355 11.45 -21.48 -1.62
CA GLU A 355 10.47 -21.85 -0.60
C GLU A 355 10.76 -23.16 0.13
N LYS A 356 11.50 -24.09 -0.49
CA LYS A 356 11.77 -25.40 0.11
C LYS A 356 13.04 -25.35 0.97
N VAL A 357 12.90 -25.95 2.14
CA VAL A 357 13.74 -25.80 3.34
C VAL A 357 15.17 -26.36 3.19
N ASP A 358 15.51 -27.00 2.08
CA ASP A 358 16.72 -27.80 2.05
C ASP A 358 18.02 -26.99 1.87
N TYR A 359 17.99 -25.77 1.28
CA TYR A 359 19.25 -25.05 1.02
C TYR A 359 19.28 -23.51 1.15
N PHE A 360 18.20 -22.69 1.17
CA PHE A 360 18.35 -21.22 1.42
C PHE A 360 17.09 -20.34 1.78
N THR A 361 17.33 -19.32 2.62
CA THR A 361 16.86 -17.89 2.76
C THR A 361 15.57 -17.35 3.40
N LEU A 362 14.38 -17.98 3.41
CA LEU A 362 13.16 -17.30 3.94
C LEU A 362 12.55 -17.89 5.22
N CYS A 363 13.17 -18.93 5.80
CA CYS A 363 12.78 -19.49 7.10
C CYS A 363 13.51 -18.85 8.28
#